data_AF-A0A4V6A3A8-F1
#
_entry.id   AF-A0A4V6A3A8-F1
#
_cell.length_a   1.000
_cell.length_b   1.000
_cell.length_c   1.000
_cell.angle_alpha   90.00
_cell.angle_beta   90.00
_cell.angle_gamma   90.00
#
_symmetry.space_group_name_H-M   'P 1'
#
loop_
_entity.id
_entity.type
_entity.pdbx_description
1 polymer ?
#
loop_
_entity_poly.entity_id
_entity_poly.type
_entity_poly.pdbx_seq_one_letter_code
_entity_poly.pdbx_strand_id
1 'polypeptide(L)'
;MKAAMGAIAHGDVAEKTIQSTGAWSLLPTQAMLSCAIPSHHMNGHLRSMINFPAWLGKNSTSTNASGSSSSSDRTLISIWLPDVTTMACDYIEPLQKAITMPLVQKECKGVREVINFYNHYALTKEDAESINELATWPDQKAAKIETKVKSALTRALNKEHRLLPFAQEGVVEGRREPR
;
A
#
# COMPACT_ATOMS: atom_id res chain seq x y z
N MET A 1 0.86 2.09 33.00
CA MET A 1 0.88 1.94 31.53
C MET A 1 0.61 3.26 30.79
N LYS A 2 -0.52 3.96 30.99
CA LYS A 2 -0.81 5.24 30.30
C LYS A 2 0.28 6.32 30.47
N ALA A 3 0.78 6.51 31.69
CA ALA A 3 1.86 7.47 31.97
C ALA A 3 3.16 7.13 31.21
N ALA A 4 3.52 5.85 31.14
CA ALA A 4 4.67 5.38 30.37
C ALA A 4 4.48 5.60 28.86
N MET A 5 3.28 5.35 28.32
CA MET A 5 2.97 5.62 26.91
C MET A 5 3.07 7.12 26.58
N GLY A 6 2.58 7.98 27.47
CA GLY A 6 2.70 9.44 27.31
C GLY A 6 4.16 9.90 27.29
N ALA A 7 5.00 9.35 28.18
CA ALA A 7 6.43 9.65 28.19
C ALA A 7 7.13 9.22 26.89
N ILE A 8 6.82 8.02 26.36
CA ILE A 8 7.35 7.55 25.07
C ILE A 8 6.91 8.47 23.92
N ALA A 9 5.64 8.90 23.90
CA ALA A 9 5.14 9.83 22.89
C ALA A 9 5.84 11.20 22.94
N HIS A 10 6.10 11.74 24.14
CA HIS A 10 6.89 12.97 24.30
C HIS A 10 8.36 12.78 23.90
N GLY A 11 8.91 11.59 24.13
CA GLY A 11 10.24 11.21 23.67
C GLY A 11 10.36 11.22 22.13
N ASP A 12 9.34 10.73 21.42
CA ASP A 12 9.28 10.74 19.94
C ASP A 12 9.25 12.17 19.38
N VAL A 13 8.52 13.09 20.03
CA VAL A 13 8.54 14.51 19.66
C VAL A 13 9.93 15.11 19.86
N ALA A 14 10.59 14.85 21.00
CA ALA A 14 11.94 15.32 21.25
C ALA A 14 12.94 14.75 20.23
N GLU A 15 12.84 13.45 19.91
CA GLU A 15 13.67 12.81 18.89
C GLU A 15 13.49 13.45 17.51
N LYS A 16 12.25 13.73 17.09
CA LYS A 16 11.98 14.44 15.84
C LYS A 16 12.62 15.82 15.81
N THR A 17 12.61 16.56 16.92
CA THR A 17 13.31 17.85 17.00
C THR A 17 14.83 17.70 16.88
N ILE A 18 15.43 16.71 17.54
CA ILE A 18 16.87 16.43 17.45
C ILE A 18 17.25 16.11 16.00
N GLN A 19 16.51 15.24 15.33
CA GLN A 19 16.80 14.83 13.95
C GLN A 19 16.60 15.96 12.93
N SER A 20 15.62 16.86 13.16
CA SER A 20 15.32 17.95 12.22
C SER A 20 16.20 19.19 12.40
N THR A 21 16.52 19.58 13.65
CA THR A 21 17.28 20.81 13.92
C THR A 21 18.73 20.56 14.35
N GLY A 22 19.14 19.30 14.57
CA GLY A 22 20.47 18.96 15.06
C GLY A 22 20.72 19.38 16.51
N ALA A 23 19.66 19.54 17.32
CA ALA A 23 19.75 20.00 18.71
C ALA A 23 20.16 18.86 19.66
N TRP A 24 21.42 18.43 19.57
CA TRP A 24 21.97 17.32 20.38
C TRP A 24 21.98 17.59 21.90
N SER A 25 21.79 18.84 22.33
CA SER A 25 21.62 19.20 23.74
C SER A 25 20.39 18.57 24.39
N LEU A 26 19.40 18.13 23.60
CA LEU A 26 18.17 17.48 24.06
C LEU A 26 18.32 15.96 24.26
N LEU A 27 19.46 15.35 23.92
CA LEU A 27 19.70 13.91 24.13
C LEU A 27 19.43 13.43 25.57
N PRO A 28 19.84 14.14 26.64
CA PRO A 28 19.53 13.72 28.01
C PRO A 28 18.03 13.72 28.30
N THR A 29 17.29 14.69 27.73
CA THR A 29 15.84 14.77 27.90
C THR A 29 15.12 13.65 27.14
N GLN A 30 15.57 13.32 25.92
CA GLN A 30 15.06 12.18 25.16
C GLN A 30 15.29 10.87 25.93
N ALA A 31 16.51 10.64 26.45
CA ALA A 31 16.84 9.41 27.20
C ALA A 31 15.98 9.24 28.46
N MET A 32 15.66 10.32 29.16
CA MET A 32 14.76 10.27 30.31
C MET A 32 13.33 9.90 29.90
N LEU A 33 12.81 10.51 28.83
CA LEU A 33 11.44 10.30 28.34
C LEU A 33 11.24 8.93 27.68
N SER A 34 12.23 8.42 26.94
CA SER A 34 12.14 7.15 26.22
C SER A 34 12.52 5.94 27.07
N CYS A 35 13.48 6.06 27.99
CA CYS A 35 14.00 4.93 28.76
C CYS A 35 13.66 5.01 30.25
N ALA A 36 14.08 6.07 30.95
CA ALA A 36 14.07 6.09 32.42
C ALA A 36 12.64 6.16 33.00
N ILE A 37 11.83 7.11 32.51
CA ILE A 37 10.47 7.34 33.00
C ILE A 37 9.54 6.15 32.67
N PRO A 38 9.53 5.61 31.43
CA PRO A 38 8.75 4.41 31.13
C PRO A 38 9.18 3.21 31.97
N SER A 39 10.50 3.01 32.18
CA SER A 39 11.02 1.90 33.00
C SER A 39 10.60 2.03 34.45
N HIS A 40 10.60 3.24 35.02
CA HIS A 40 10.12 3.48 36.37
C HIS A 40 8.63 3.13 36.52
N HIS A 41 7.80 3.55 35.56
CA HIS A 41 6.35 3.28 35.57
C HIS A 41 5.97 1.83 35.20
N MET A 42 6.87 1.09 34.55
CA MET A 42 6.69 -0.32 34.17
C MET A 42 7.59 -1.27 34.98
N ASN A 43 8.13 -0.80 36.11
CA ASN A 43 9.00 -1.60 36.97
C ASN A 43 8.27 -2.86 37.47
N GLY A 44 8.91 -4.03 37.36
CA GLY A 44 8.32 -5.30 37.75
C GLY A 44 8.93 -6.48 37.00
N HIS A 45 8.27 -7.64 37.10
CA HIS A 45 8.71 -8.86 36.45
C HIS A 45 8.28 -8.90 34.98
N LEU A 46 9.23 -9.12 34.07
CA LEU A 46 8.97 -9.31 32.65
C LEU A 46 8.27 -10.66 32.44
N ARG A 47 7.02 -10.63 31.95
CA ARG A 47 6.23 -11.84 31.69
C ARG A 47 6.65 -12.59 30.41
N SER A 48 7.35 -11.91 29.51
CA SER A 48 7.79 -12.46 28.22
C SER A 48 9.24 -12.08 27.93
N MET A 49 9.87 -12.84 27.04
CA MET A 49 11.19 -12.52 26.52
C MET A 49 11.17 -11.15 25.81
N ILE A 50 12.30 -10.44 25.88
CA ILE A 50 12.50 -9.17 25.16
C ILE A 50 12.64 -9.50 23.67
N ASN A 51 11.68 -9.03 22.88
CA ASN A 51 11.69 -9.20 21.43
C ASN A 51 12.40 -8.03 20.75
N PHE A 52 12.96 -8.30 19.57
CA PHE A 52 13.47 -7.25 18.70
C PHE A 52 12.34 -6.26 18.32
N PRO A 53 12.61 -4.94 18.25
CA PRO A 53 11.59 -3.97 17.88
C PRO A 53 11.02 -4.24 16.48
N ALA A 54 9.73 -4.53 16.41
CA ALA A 54 9.02 -4.78 15.16
C ALA A 54 8.90 -3.54 14.26
N TRP A 55 9.21 -2.34 14.78
CA TRP A 55 9.07 -1.08 14.06
C TRP A 55 9.92 -1.02 12.79
N LEU A 56 11.17 -1.51 12.82
CA LEU A 56 12.08 -1.47 11.66
C LEU A 56 11.53 -2.27 10.47
N GLY A 57 10.97 -3.45 10.74
CA GLY A 57 10.33 -4.27 9.70
C GLY A 57 9.10 -3.57 9.12
N LYS A 58 8.24 -3.03 10.00
CA LYS A 58 7.04 -2.29 9.58
C LYS A 58 7.37 -1.02 8.79
N ASN A 59 8.41 -0.29 9.18
CA ASN A 59 8.86 0.91 8.49
C ASN A 59 9.37 0.56 7.07
N SER A 60 10.15 -0.51 6.93
CA SER A 60 10.58 -1.01 5.61
C SER A 60 9.38 -1.39 4.73
N THR A 61 8.42 -2.15 5.26
CA THR A 61 7.20 -2.50 4.53
C THR A 61 6.39 -1.27 4.13
N SER A 62 6.27 -0.27 5.02
CA SER A 62 5.57 0.99 4.73
C SER A 62 6.25 1.77 3.61
N THR A 63 7.58 1.89 3.63
CA THR A 63 8.36 2.58 2.59
C THR A 63 8.23 1.89 1.25
N ASN A 64 8.29 0.55 1.22
CA ASN A 64 8.10 -0.22 -0.01
C ASN A 64 6.69 -0.06 -0.58
N ALA A 65 5.65 -0.07 0.26
CA ALA A 65 4.27 0.15 -0.16
C ALA A 65 4.07 1.56 -0.75
N SER A 66 4.66 2.60 -0.15
CA SER A 66 4.64 3.95 -0.72
C SER A 66 5.46 4.06 -2.02
N GLY A 67 6.57 3.33 -2.13
CA GLY A 67 7.43 3.31 -3.31
C GLY A 67 6.77 2.63 -4.51
N SER A 68 6.04 1.52 -4.31
CA SER A 68 5.26 0.89 -5.39
C SER A 68 4.20 1.83 -5.97
N SER A 69 3.62 2.71 -5.15
CA SER A 69 2.71 3.74 -5.66
C SER A 69 3.41 4.74 -6.58
N SER A 70 4.68 5.06 -6.31
CA SER A 70 5.47 6.00 -7.12
C SER A 70 5.90 5.42 -8.49
N SER A 71 6.06 4.10 -8.63
CA SER A 71 6.25 3.50 -9.96
C SER A 71 4.97 3.55 -10.82
N SER A 72 3.79 3.57 -10.19
CA SER A 72 2.50 3.79 -10.87
C SER A 72 2.22 5.28 -11.17
N ASP A 73 3.18 6.18 -10.94
CA ASP A 73 3.09 7.64 -11.18
C ASP A 73 2.79 8.03 -12.64
N ARG A 74 2.66 7.05 -13.55
CA ARG A 74 2.31 7.28 -14.95
C ARG A 74 0.89 6.82 -15.31
N THR A 75 0.06 6.42 -14.37
CA THR A 75 -1.36 6.15 -14.64
C THR A 75 -2.16 7.44 -14.58
N LEU A 76 -3.32 7.50 -15.25
CA LEU A 76 -4.20 8.68 -15.18
C LEU A 76 -4.59 9.04 -13.73
N ILE A 77 -4.55 8.08 -12.80
CA ILE A 77 -4.95 8.27 -11.40
C ILE A 77 -3.93 9.15 -10.64
N SER A 78 -2.63 9.02 -10.91
CA SER A 78 -1.59 9.87 -10.29
C SER A 78 -1.64 11.32 -10.79
N ILE A 79 -2.19 11.56 -11.99
CA ILE A 79 -2.34 12.90 -12.56
C ILE A 79 -3.46 13.69 -11.86
N TRP A 80 -4.52 12.99 -11.42
CA TRP A 80 -5.68 13.63 -10.79
C TRP A 80 -5.54 13.80 -9.27
N LEU A 81 -4.73 12.97 -8.61
CA LEU A 81 -4.55 13.03 -7.15
C LEU A 81 -3.11 13.36 -6.75
N PRO A 82 -2.88 14.51 -6.09
CA PRO A 82 -1.54 14.92 -5.64
C PRO A 82 -1.07 14.21 -4.37
N ASP A 83 -1.95 13.53 -3.63
CA ASP A 83 -1.62 12.89 -2.35
C ASP A 83 -1.93 11.39 -2.36
N VAL A 84 -0.85 10.60 -2.24
CA VAL A 84 -0.86 9.13 -2.17
C VAL A 84 -1.72 8.62 -1.01
N THR A 85 -1.77 9.34 0.11
CA THR A 85 -2.54 8.88 1.28
C THR A 85 -4.04 9.00 1.06
N THR A 86 -4.52 10.12 0.49
CA THR A 86 -5.93 10.28 0.10
C THR A 86 -6.34 9.29 -0.98
N MET A 87 -5.47 9.04 -1.96
CA MET A 87 -5.71 7.99 -2.96
C MET A 87 -5.87 6.62 -2.31
N ALA A 88 -4.96 6.28 -1.39
CA ALA A 88 -4.96 4.98 -0.72
C ALA A 88 -6.17 4.77 0.20
N CYS A 89 -6.61 5.81 0.91
CA CYS A 89 -7.75 5.70 1.82
C CYS A 89 -9.09 5.76 1.10
N ASP A 90 -9.28 6.67 0.13
CA ASP A 90 -10.60 6.95 -0.43
C ASP A 90 -10.89 6.17 -1.72
N TYR A 91 -9.87 5.87 -2.53
CA TYR A 91 -10.05 5.34 -3.89
C TYR A 91 -9.70 3.86 -4.02
N ILE A 92 -8.67 3.37 -3.32
CA ILE A 92 -8.19 2.00 -3.49
C ILE A 92 -9.26 0.96 -3.15
N GLU A 93 -10.05 1.16 -2.10
CA GLU A 93 -11.11 0.22 -1.72
C GLU A 93 -12.25 0.16 -2.77
N PRO A 94 -12.83 1.28 -3.23
CA PRO A 94 -13.79 1.28 -4.33
C PRO A 94 -13.24 0.66 -5.63
N LEU A 95 -11.98 0.97 -5.98
CA LEU A 95 -11.33 0.42 -7.19
C LEU A 95 -11.17 -1.10 -7.08
N GLN A 96 -10.71 -1.61 -5.94
CA GLN A 96 -10.60 -3.05 -5.69
C GLN A 96 -11.97 -3.74 -5.79
N LYS A 97 -13.02 -3.13 -5.20
CA LYS A 97 -14.39 -3.65 -5.26
C LYS A 97 -14.93 -3.65 -6.68
N ALA A 98 -14.68 -2.61 -7.48
CA ALA A 98 -15.10 -2.54 -8.88
C ALA A 98 -14.48 -3.65 -9.75
N ILE A 99 -13.24 -4.06 -9.45
CA ILE A 99 -12.58 -5.18 -10.14
C ILE A 99 -13.10 -6.53 -9.63
N THR A 100 -13.28 -6.65 -8.31
CA THR A 100 -13.50 -7.94 -7.64
C THR A 100 -14.98 -8.36 -7.61
N MET A 101 -15.89 -7.42 -7.34
CA MET A 101 -17.32 -7.69 -7.16
C MET A 101 -17.98 -8.27 -8.43
N PRO A 102 -17.71 -7.77 -9.65
CA PRO A 102 -18.27 -8.37 -10.87
C PRO A 102 -17.78 -9.81 -11.11
N LEU A 103 -16.52 -10.11 -10.75
CA LEU A 103 -15.93 -11.45 -10.90
C LEU A 103 -16.51 -12.46 -9.90
N VAL A 104 -16.94 -11.99 -8.72
CA VAL A 104 -17.58 -12.83 -7.70
C VAL A 104 -19.06 -13.04 -7.99
N GLN A 105 -19.79 -12.00 -8.40
CA GLN A 105 -21.25 -12.08 -8.58
C GLN A 105 -21.68 -12.63 -9.94
N LYS A 106 -20.96 -12.27 -11.01
CA LYS A 106 -21.34 -12.59 -12.41
C LYS A 106 -20.38 -13.58 -13.08
N GLU A 107 -19.34 -14.02 -12.37
CA GLU A 107 -18.32 -14.97 -12.83
C GLU A 107 -17.79 -14.63 -14.25
N CYS A 108 -17.89 -15.57 -15.20
CA CYS A 108 -17.45 -15.40 -16.59
C CYS A 108 -18.14 -14.25 -17.32
N LYS A 109 -19.38 -13.89 -16.96
CA LYS A 109 -20.10 -12.76 -17.59
C LYS A 109 -19.56 -11.41 -17.11
N GLY A 110 -19.01 -11.36 -15.89
CA GLY A 110 -18.39 -10.16 -15.30
C GLY A 110 -17.04 -9.79 -15.93
N VAL A 111 -16.39 -10.72 -16.65
CA VAL A 111 -15.08 -10.49 -17.28
C VAL A 111 -15.13 -9.30 -18.26
N ARG A 112 -16.21 -9.16 -19.03
CA ARG A 112 -16.33 -8.06 -20.00
C ARG A 112 -16.54 -6.69 -19.33
N GLU A 113 -17.22 -6.67 -18.19
CA GLU A 113 -17.42 -5.47 -17.38
C GLU A 113 -16.10 -4.97 -16.79
N VAL A 114 -15.29 -5.90 -16.25
CA VAL A 114 -13.95 -5.58 -15.74
C VAL A 114 -13.03 -5.10 -16.86
N ILE A 115 -13.05 -5.71 -18.04
CA ILE A 115 -12.24 -5.24 -19.17
C ILE A 115 -12.62 -3.82 -19.60
N ASN A 116 -13.91 -3.49 -19.62
CA ASN A 116 -14.36 -2.14 -19.90
C ASN A 116 -13.86 -1.14 -18.83
N PHE A 117 -13.84 -1.56 -17.57
CA PHE A 117 -13.27 -0.77 -16.48
C PHE A 117 -11.75 -0.55 -16.66
N TYR A 118 -11.00 -1.59 -17.05
CA TYR A 118 -9.57 -1.48 -17.40
C TYR A 118 -9.34 -0.48 -18.55
N ASN A 119 -10.19 -0.51 -19.58
CA ASN A 119 -10.13 0.43 -20.71
C ASN A 119 -10.43 1.87 -20.26
N HIS A 120 -11.46 2.06 -19.44
CA HIS A 120 -11.90 3.39 -18.99
C HIS A 120 -10.85 4.10 -18.13
N TYR A 121 -10.20 3.37 -17.22
CA TYR A 121 -9.17 3.92 -16.33
C TYR A 121 -7.74 3.73 -16.86
N ALA A 122 -7.59 3.18 -18.07
CA ALA A 122 -6.31 2.83 -18.67
C ALA A 122 -5.39 2.04 -17.71
N LEU A 123 -5.96 1.10 -16.96
CA LEU A 123 -5.24 0.31 -15.96
C LEU A 123 -4.45 -0.82 -16.61
N THR A 124 -3.30 -1.12 -16.05
CA THR A 124 -2.51 -2.31 -16.41
C THR A 124 -2.76 -3.45 -15.45
N LYS A 125 -2.24 -4.63 -15.80
CA LYS A 125 -2.30 -5.79 -14.91
C LYS A 125 -1.48 -5.55 -13.63
N GLU A 126 -0.35 -4.88 -13.77
CA GLU A 126 0.54 -4.50 -12.67
C GLU A 126 -0.20 -3.55 -11.71
N ASP A 127 -0.88 -2.53 -12.23
CA ASP A 127 -1.65 -1.60 -11.39
C ASP A 127 -2.74 -2.30 -10.59
N ALA A 128 -3.41 -3.29 -11.16
CA ALA A 128 -4.45 -4.04 -10.45
C ALA A 128 -3.88 -4.95 -9.35
N GLU A 129 -2.65 -5.45 -9.52
CA GLU A 129 -1.93 -6.21 -8.50
C GLU A 129 -1.52 -5.28 -7.34
N SER A 130 -0.95 -4.11 -7.66
CA SER A 130 -0.63 -3.07 -6.68
C SER A 130 -1.87 -2.58 -5.92
N ILE A 131 -2.99 -2.34 -6.61
CA ILE A 131 -4.27 -1.97 -5.96
C ILE A 131 -4.71 -3.06 -4.98
N ASN A 132 -4.56 -4.33 -5.34
CA ASN A 132 -4.96 -5.44 -4.46
C ASN A 132 -4.03 -5.60 -3.24
N GLU A 133 -2.73 -5.38 -3.42
CA GLU A 133 -1.77 -5.35 -2.31
C GLU A 133 -2.08 -4.19 -1.34
N LEU A 134 -2.30 -2.99 -1.87
CA LEU A 134 -2.62 -1.79 -1.08
C LEU A 134 -3.99 -1.88 -0.39
N ALA A 135 -4.95 -2.59 -0.98
CA ALA A 135 -6.28 -2.81 -0.41
C ALA A 135 -6.34 -3.92 0.66
N THR A 136 -5.18 -4.43 1.12
CA THR A 136 -5.13 -5.49 2.14
C THR A 136 -5.15 -4.90 3.55
N TRP A 137 -6.31 -4.98 4.20
CA TRP A 137 -6.47 -4.63 5.61
C TRP A 137 -6.36 -5.87 6.51
N PRO A 138 -5.85 -5.74 7.74
CA PRO A 138 -5.58 -6.87 8.62
C PRO A 138 -6.82 -7.73 8.99
N ASP A 139 -8.03 -7.18 8.87
CA ASP A 139 -9.28 -7.90 9.12
C ASP A 139 -10.08 -8.22 7.84
N GLN A 140 -9.57 -7.82 6.67
CA GLN A 140 -10.28 -8.01 5.40
C GLN A 140 -9.89 -9.33 4.75
N LYS A 141 -10.87 -10.22 4.57
CA LYS A 141 -10.70 -11.45 3.81
C LYS A 141 -10.63 -11.12 2.33
N ALA A 142 -9.56 -11.55 1.66
CA ALA A 142 -9.46 -11.49 0.21
C ALA A 142 -10.65 -12.23 -0.43
N ALA A 143 -11.29 -11.61 -1.42
CA ALA A 143 -12.42 -12.23 -2.09
C ALA A 143 -11.99 -13.53 -2.79
N LYS A 144 -12.76 -14.60 -2.56
CA LYS A 144 -12.57 -15.87 -3.28
C LYS A 144 -13.10 -15.74 -4.70
N ILE A 145 -12.19 -15.47 -5.64
CA ILE A 145 -12.48 -15.52 -7.07
C ILE A 145 -12.08 -16.91 -7.59
N GLU A 146 -12.95 -17.54 -8.37
CA GLU A 146 -12.65 -18.83 -8.99
C GLU A 146 -11.43 -18.75 -9.93
N THR A 147 -10.59 -19.78 -9.88
CA THR A 147 -9.39 -19.89 -10.74
C THR A 147 -9.73 -19.85 -12.22
N LYS A 148 -10.86 -20.46 -12.62
CA LYS A 148 -11.39 -20.43 -13.98
C LYS A 148 -11.64 -19.00 -14.46
N VAL A 149 -12.31 -18.18 -13.65
CA VAL A 149 -12.65 -16.79 -13.96
C VAL A 149 -11.39 -15.92 -14.06
N LYS A 150 -10.42 -16.08 -13.15
CA LYS A 150 -9.11 -15.39 -13.24
C LYS A 150 -8.35 -15.71 -14.53
N SER A 151 -8.37 -16.98 -14.95
CA SER A 151 -7.73 -17.41 -16.19
C SER A 151 -8.41 -16.81 -17.43
N ALA A 152 -9.75 -16.71 -17.41
CA ALA A 152 -10.52 -16.11 -18.49
C ALA A 152 -10.26 -14.60 -18.60
N LEU A 153 -10.19 -13.89 -17.48
CA LEU A 153 -9.83 -12.46 -17.43
C LEU A 153 -8.44 -12.22 -18.03
N THR A 154 -7.44 -13.00 -17.63
CA THR A 154 -6.06 -12.84 -18.12
C THR A 154 -5.96 -13.04 -19.63
N ARG A 155 -6.63 -14.08 -20.17
CA ARG A 155 -6.67 -14.35 -21.61
C ARG A 155 -7.37 -13.24 -22.38
N ALA A 156 -8.45 -12.71 -21.85
CA ALA A 156 -9.21 -11.65 -22.49
C ALA A 156 -8.46 -10.30 -22.45
N LEU A 157 -7.78 -9.97 -21.34
CA LEU A 157 -6.91 -8.80 -21.24
C LEU A 157 -5.76 -8.83 -22.25
N ASN A 158 -5.16 -10.01 -22.51
CA ASN A 158 -4.09 -10.18 -23.50
C ASN A 158 -4.60 -10.18 -24.95
N LYS A 159 -5.89 -10.50 -25.17
CA LYS A 159 -6.51 -10.53 -26.50
C LYS A 159 -6.91 -9.14 -26.97
N GLU A 160 -7.32 -8.26 -26.06
CA GLU A 160 -7.70 -6.90 -26.41
C GLU A 160 -6.48 -6.01 -26.67
N HIS A 161 -6.48 -5.35 -27.83
CA HIS A 161 -5.44 -4.40 -28.20
C HIS A 161 -5.73 -3.05 -27.53
N ARG A 162 -5.15 -2.82 -26.34
CA ARG A 162 -5.26 -1.55 -25.62
C ARG A 162 -4.08 -0.66 -25.94
N LEU A 163 -4.35 0.52 -26.51
CA LEU A 163 -3.38 1.60 -26.57
C LEU A 163 -3.50 2.38 -25.26
N LEU A 164 -2.50 2.25 -24.40
CA LEU A 164 -2.43 3.06 -23.18
C LEU A 164 -1.98 4.49 -23.55
N PRO A 165 -2.53 5.52 -22.89
CA PRO A 165 -2.17 6.91 -23.16
C PRO A 165 -0.75 7.29 -22.69
N PHE A 166 -0.09 6.40 -21.95
CA PHE A 166 1.27 6.58 -21.43
C PHE A 166 2.17 5.43 -21.89
N ALA A 167 3.45 5.73 -22.11
CA ALA A 167 4.43 4.73 -22.49
C ALA A 167 4.78 3.84 -21.29
N GLN A 168 4.53 2.54 -21.44
CA GLN A 168 4.99 1.50 -20.51
C GLN A 168 5.96 0.59 -21.26
N GLU A 169 7.15 0.39 -20.70
CA GLU A 169 8.27 -0.28 -21.37
C GLU A 169 7.96 -1.73 -21.78
N GLY A 170 6.90 -2.35 -21.26
CA GLY A 170 6.49 -3.73 -21.59
C GLY A 170 5.30 -3.91 -22.54
N VAL A 171 4.59 -2.85 -22.95
CA VAL A 171 3.35 -3.00 -23.76
C VAL A 171 3.65 -2.97 -25.27
N VAL A 172 4.79 -2.43 -25.68
CA VAL A 172 5.12 -2.15 -27.09
C VAL A 172 5.92 -3.28 -27.76
N GLU A 173 6.50 -4.21 -27.00
CA GLU A 173 7.48 -5.18 -27.53
C GLU A 173 6.87 -6.27 -28.46
N GLY A 174 5.56 -6.25 -28.68
CA GLY A 174 4.82 -7.40 -29.20
C GLY A 174 4.52 -7.47 -30.70
N ARG A 175 4.54 -6.40 -31.52
CA ARG A 175 4.07 -6.54 -32.92
C ARG A 175 4.53 -5.45 -33.90
N ARG A 176 5.27 -5.87 -34.92
CA ARG A 176 5.44 -5.17 -36.21
C ARG A 176 4.15 -5.29 -37.02
N GLU A 177 3.73 -4.22 -37.67
CA GLU A 177 2.57 -4.23 -38.58
C GLU A 177 2.77 -5.24 -39.73
N PRO A 178 1.76 -6.05 -40.08
CA PRO A 178 1.77 -6.76 -41.36
C PRO A 178 1.54 -5.75 -42.50
N ARG A 179 2.48 -5.71 -43.45
CA ARG A 179 2.31 -5.03 -44.74
C ARG A 179 1.23 -5.69 -45.59
#